data_AF-A0A1G0F578-F1
#
_entry.id   AF-A0A1G0F578-F1
#
_cell.length_a   1.000
_cell.length_b   1.000
_cell.length_c   1.000
_cell.angle_alpha   90.00
_cell.angle_beta   90.00
_cell.angle_gamma   90.00
#
_symmetry.space_group_name_H-M   'P 1'
#
loop_
_entity.id
_entity.type
_entity.pdbx_description
1 polymer ?
#
loop_
_entity_poly.entity_id
_entity_poly.type
_entity_poly.pdbx_seq_one_letter_code
_entity_poly.pdbx_strand_id
1 'polypeptide(L)' 'MIPIQDILNRIRWDQEFARGEFVIGYYDRTEDRIIMAPFREIHFDPHDHFAFQVQDAGNEIHTVPF' A
#
# COMPACT_ATOMS: atom_id res chain seq x y z
N MET A 1 12.30 -0.95 -15.75
CA MET A 1 11.59 -0.42 -14.58
C MET A 1 10.33 -1.25 -14.42
N ILE A 2 10.06 -1.78 -13.22
CA ILE A 2 8.84 -2.58 -12.96
C ILE A 2 7.79 -1.60 -12.42
N PRO A 3 6.58 -1.52 -13.01
CA PRO A 3 5.49 -0.70 -12.49
C PRO A 3 5.10 -1.12 -11.06
N ILE A 4 4.69 -0.15 -10.23
CA ILE A 4 4.31 -0.45 -8.85
C ILE A 4 3.10 -1.40 -8.81
N GLN A 5 2.16 -1.27 -9.73
CA GLN A 5 0.99 -2.16 -9.79
C GLN A 5 1.38 -3.65 -9.97
N ASP A 6 2.45 -3.94 -10.72
CA ASP A 6 2.89 -5.32 -10.96
C ASP A 6 3.53 -5.91 -9.71
N ILE A 7 4.27 -5.11 -8.95
CA ILE A 7 4.82 -5.51 -7.65
C ILE A 7 3.68 -5.78 -6.65
N LEU A 8 2.72 -4.88 -6.55
CA LEU A 8 1.57 -5.03 -5.65
C LEU A 8 0.73 -6.26 -6.00
N ASN A 9 0.47 -6.50 -7.30
CA ASN A 9 -0.20 -7.70 -7.76
C ASN A 9 0.59 -8.96 -7.40
N ARG A 10 1.91 -8.93 -7.53
CA ARG A 10 2.74 -10.07 -7.13
C ARG A 10 2.64 -10.36 -5.65
N ILE A 11 2.69 -9.35 -4.77
CA ILE A 11 2.49 -9.54 -3.33
C ILE A 11 1.12 -10.15 -3.03
N ARG A 12 0.07 -9.81 -3.80
CA ARG A 12 -1.29 -10.33 -3.57
C ARG A 12 -1.49 -11.77 -4.05
N TRP A 13 -0.91 -12.14 -5.19
CA TRP A 13 -1.24 -13.40 -5.88
C TRP A 13 -0.14 -14.46 -5.81
N ASP A 14 1.12 -14.06 -5.67
CA ASP A 14 2.27 -14.97 -5.57
C ASP A 14 2.50 -15.34 -4.10
N GLN A 15 1.98 -16.50 -3.71
CA GLN A 15 2.07 -17.01 -2.33
C GLN A 15 3.52 -17.13 -1.82
N GLU A 16 4.49 -17.44 -2.69
CA GLU A 16 5.89 -17.52 -2.26
C GLU A 16 6.46 -16.13 -1.99
N PHE A 17 6.13 -15.16 -2.85
CA PHE A 17 6.53 -13.77 -2.71
C PHE A 17 5.86 -13.09 -1.51
N ALA A 18 4.57 -13.38 -1.28
CA ALA A 18 3.77 -12.84 -0.18
C ALA A 18 4.26 -13.25 1.22
N ARG A 19 5.15 -14.25 1.33
CA ARG A 19 5.78 -14.64 2.60
C ARG A 19 6.80 -13.62 3.10
N GLY A 20 7.24 -12.69 2.26
CA GLY A 20 8.11 -11.59 2.67
C GLY A 20 7.38 -10.57 3.56
N GLU A 21 8.15 -9.86 4.37
CA GLU A 21 7.64 -8.66 5.06
C GLU A 21 7.82 -7.44 4.15
N PHE A 22 6.70 -6.80 3.82
CA PHE A 22 6.68 -5.64 2.94
C PHE A 22 6.20 -4.40 3.69
N VAL A 23 6.82 -3.27 3.37
CA VAL A 23 6.44 -1.95 3.88
C VAL A 23 6.26 -1.02 2.69
N ILE A 24 5.13 -0.32 2.63
CA ILE A 24 4.87 0.71 1.62
C ILE A 24 5.09 2.07 2.25
N GLY A 25 5.96 2.87 1.63
CA GLY A 25 6.10 4.29 1.93
C GLY A 25 5.17 5.11 1.03
N TYR A 26 4.29 5.91 1.61
CA TYR A 26 3.54 6.94 0.87
C TYR A 26 3.92 8.33 1.35
N TYR A 27 3.98 9.27 0.43
CA TYR A 27 4.37 10.64 0.75
C TYR A 27 3.14 11.44 1.14
N ASP A 28 3.10 11.84 2.41
CA ASP A 28 2.10 12.77 2.94
C ASP A 28 2.53 14.20 2.62
N ARG A 29 1.74 14.87 1.79
CA ARG A 29 1.99 16.26 1.37
C ARG A 29 1.61 17.29 2.43
N THR A 30 0.77 16.91 3.40
CA THR A 30 0.35 17.78 4.51
C THR A 30 1.44 17.81 5.58
N GLU A 31 2.00 16.64 5.88
CA GLU A 31 3.05 16.49 6.89
C GLU A 31 4.47 16.55 6.32
N ASP A 32 4.59 16.67 5.00
CA ASP A 32 5.85 16.72 4.23
C ASP A 32 6.83 15.59 4.57
N ARG A 33 6.28 14.37 4.74
CA ARG A 33 7.06 13.19 5.13
C ARG A 33 6.57 11.92 4.48
N ILE A 34 7.44 10.92 4.42
CA ILE A 34 7.08 9.58 3.96
C ILE A 34 6.58 8.80 5.17
N ILE A 35 5.33 8.34 5.10
CA ILE A 35 4.71 7.47 6.10
C ILE A 35 4.90 6.03 5.64
N MET A 36 5.44 5.20 6.54
CA MET A 36 5.76 3.80 6.29
C MET A 36 4.66 2.92 6.88
N ALA A 37 3.91 2.23 6.03
CA ALA A 37 2.82 1.35 6.42
C ALA A 37 3.15 -0.12 6.10
N PRO A 38 3.03 -1.05 7.06
CA PRO A 38 3.14 -2.48 6.79
C PRO A 38 2.10 -2.91 5.75
N PHE A 39 2.49 -3.71 4.76
CA PHE A 39 1.58 -4.14 3.67
C PHE A 39 0.33 -4.86 4.18
N ARG A 40 0.45 -5.57 5.31
CA ARG A 40 -0.66 -6.24 6.01
C ARG A 40 -1.75 -5.30 6.51
N GLU A 41 -1.45 -4.01 6.68
CA GLU A 41 -2.38 -2.96 7.12
C GLU A 41 -2.96 -2.17 5.92
N ILE A 42 -2.63 -2.61 4.70
CA ILE A 42 -3.07 -1.99 3.46
C ILE A 42 -4.23 -2.78 2.88
N HIS A 43 -5.30 -2.06 2.57
CA HIS A 43 -6.51 -2.59 1.98
C HIS A 43 -6.63 -2.13 0.53
N PHE A 44 -6.90 -3.08 -0.37
CA PHE A 44 -7.18 -2.80 -1.77
C PHE A 44 -8.67 -3.00 -2.02
N ASP A 45 -9.36 -1.96 -2.46
CA ASP A 45 -10.76 -2.09 -2.86
C ASP A 45 -10.83 -2.93 -4.16
N PRO A 46 -11.66 -3.97 -4.24
CA PRO A 46 -11.81 -4.75 -5.47
C PRO A 46 -12.38 -3.95 -6.65
N HIS A 47 -13.00 -2.79 -6.41
CA HIS A 47 -13.52 -1.88 -7.44
C HIS A 47 -12.59 -0.71 -7.75
N ASP A 48 -11.52 -0.50 -6.98
CA ASP A 48 -10.52 0.54 -7.22
C ASP A 48 -9.11 -0.06 -7.36
N HIS A 49 -8.61 -0.06 -8.59
CA HIS A 49 -7.29 -0.58 -8.94
C HIS A 49 -6.20 0.49 -8.94
N PHE A 50 -6.55 1.76 -8.67
CA PHE A 50 -5.65 2.91 -8.77
C PHE A 50 -5.30 3.50 -7.41
N ALA A 51 -5.91 3.02 -6.33
CA ALA A 51 -5.62 3.45 -4.99
C ALA A 51 -5.66 2.31 -3.99
N PHE A 52 -4.92 2.49 -2.89
CA PHE A 52 -5.01 1.63 -1.72
C PHE A 52 -5.44 2.45 -0.51
N GLN A 53 -6.03 1.77 0.45
CA GLN A 53 -6.44 2.34 1.72
C GLN A 53 -5.47 1.90 2.81
N VAL A 54 -5.09 2.83 3.66
CA VAL A 54 -4.25 2.58 4.83
C VAL A 54 -4.91 3.22 6.04
N GLN A 55 -4.97 2.48 7.14
CA GLN A 55 -5.44 3.00 8.40
C GLN A 55 -4.26 3.59 9.17
N ASP A 56 -4.33 4.88 9.50
CA ASP A 56 -3.30 5.53 10.32
C ASP A 56 -3.50 5.25 11.82
N ALA A 57 -2.51 5.59 12.65
CA ALA A 57 -2.54 5.51 14.10
C ALA A 57 -3.74 6.27 14.72
N GLY A 58 -4.25 7.31 14.06
CA GLY A 58 -5.47 8.03 14.42
C GLY A 58 -6.78 7.27 14.14
N ASN A 59 -6.70 6.05 13.59
CA ASN A 59 -7.84 5.25 13.14
C ASN A 59 -8.60 5.87 11.95
N GLU A 60 -7.97 6.81 11.26
CA GLU A 60 -8.44 7.44 10.02
C GLU A 60 -7.99 6.61 8.81
N ILE A 61 -8.86 6.53 7.79
CA ILE A 61 -8.56 5.81 6.55
C ILE A 61 -8.06 6.81 5.51
N HIS A 62 -6.82 6.66 5.08
CA HIS A 62 -6.24 7.42 3.98
C HIS A 62 -6.31 6.62 2.69
N THR A 63 -6.78 7.24 1.62
CA THR A 63 -6.78 6.66 0.27
C THR A 63 -5.60 7.23 -0.51
N VAL A 64 -4.65 6.38 -0.86
CA VAL A 64 -3.39 6.75 -1.54
C VAL A 64 -3.42 6.24 -2.98
N PRO A 65 -3.38 7.13 -3.99
CA PRO A 65 -3.32 6.74 -5.40
C PRO A 65 -1.92 6.28 -5.80
N PHE A 66 -1.80 5.30 -6.71
CA PHE A 66 -0.54 4.72 -7.18
C PHE A 66 -0.51 4.40 -8.69
#